data_AF-A0AAU9VT26-F1
#
_entry.id   AF-A0AAU9VT26-F1
#
_cell.length_a   1.000
_cell.length_b   1.000
_cell.length_c   1.000
_cell.angle_alpha   90.00
_cell.angle_beta   90.00
_cell.angle_gamma   90.00
#
_symmetry.space_group_name_H-M   'P 1'
#
loop_
_entity.id
_entity.type
_entity.pdbx_description
1 polymer ?
#
loop_
_entity_poly.entity_id
_entity_poly.type
_entity_poly.pdbx_seq_one_letter_code
_entity_poly.pdbx_strand_id
1 'polypeptide(L)'
;MKRQGIQESVTSIPHDTRGHPPLLLDLDQKLILLLKSIRNRGGVVNFNVVKASALALIKSNPVKDFRGFEPTSTWVKSIYQRCNFSRRAGTTTRPPVPLGIYEECKLTFLTDIKSCIAVHSIP
;
A
#
# COMPACT_ATOMS: atom_id res chain seq x y z
N MET A 1 54.70 6.11 -35.01
CA MET A 1 53.73 7.20 -34.77
C MET A 1 52.98 6.93 -33.49
N LYS A 2 53.28 7.65 -32.40
CA LYS A 2 52.62 7.47 -31.10
C LYS A 2 51.31 8.26 -31.10
N ARG A 3 50.17 7.59 -30.90
CA ARG A 3 48.86 8.23 -30.73
C ARG A 3 48.85 8.91 -29.36
N GLN A 4 48.91 10.25 -29.35
CA GLN A 4 48.61 11.05 -28.16
C GLN A 4 47.11 10.98 -27.93
N GLY A 5 46.68 10.08 -27.04
CA GLY A 5 45.29 10.06 -26.56
C GLY A 5 45.11 11.21 -25.58
N ILE A 6 44.27 12.18 -25.94
CA ILE A 6 43.84 13.23 -25.03
C ILE A 6 43.04 12.54 -23.92
N GLN A 7 43.65 12.42 -22.75
CA GLN A 7 43.03 11.82 -21.56
C GLN A 7 42.24 12.93 -20.86
N GLU A 8 41.08 13.28 -21.42
CA GLU A 8 40.17 14.22 -20.77
C GLU A 8 39.65 13.58 -19.48
N SER A 9 39.97 14.19 -18.34
CA SER A 9 39.48 13.72 -17.04
C SER A 9 37.99 14.02 -16.93
N VAL A 10 37.16 13.01 -17.16
CA VAL A 10 35.71 13.08 -16.94
C VAL A 10 35.47 13.37 -15.44
N THR A 11 35.14 14.61 -15.11
CA THR A 11 35.04 15.11 -13.73
C THR A 11 33.69 14.82 -13.09
N SER A 12 32.65 14.60 -13.89
CA SER A 12 31.35 14.12 -13.41
C SER A 12 30.48 13.62 -14.57
N ILE A 13 29.82 12.48 -14.37
CA ILE A 13 28.73 12.03 -15.23
C ILE A 13 27.45 12.70 -14.72
N PRO A 14 26.67 13.41 -15.55
CA PRO A 14 25.40 13.97 -15.11
C PRO A 14 24.49 12.82 -14.66
N HIS A 15 24.16 12.80 -13.37
CA HIS A 15 23.29 11.80 -12.80
C HIS A 15 21.85 12.12 -13.20
N ASP A 16 21.36 11.55 -14.29
CA ASP A 16 19.94 11.64 -14.63
C ASP A 16 19.16 10.79 -13.62
N THR A 17 18.61 11.42 -12.59
CA THR A 17 17.74 10.77 -11.61
C THR A 17 16.34 10.50 -12.19
N ARG A 18 16.10 10.74 -13.48
CA ARG A 18 14.81 10.47 -14.13
C ARG A 18 14.64 8.96 -14.32
N GLY A 19 14.15 8.32 -13.27
CA GLY A 19 13.47 7.05 -13.41
C GLY A 19 12.30 7.17 -14.40
N HIS A 20 11.88 6.03 -14.95
CA HIS A 20 10.74 5.96 -15.86
C HIS A 20 9.52 6.66 -15.22
N PRO A 21 8.84 7.56 -15.95
CA PRO A 21 7.70 8.30 -15.39
C PRO A 21 6.62 7.33 -14.90
N PRO A 22 5.94 7.66 -13.79
CA PRO A 22 4.91 6.80 -13.24
C PRO A 22 3.75 6.65 -14.23
N LEU A 23 3.30 5.41 -14.44
CA LEU A 23 2.19 5.06 -15.33
C LEU A 23 0.90 5.84 -15.05
N LEU A 24 0.66 6.23 -13.78
CA LEU A 24 -0.53 6.96 -13.36
C LEU A 24 -0.37 8.50 -13.37
N LEU A 25 0.82 9.02 -13.71
CA LEU A 25 1.12 10.46 -13.71
C LEU A 25 0.62 11.14 -12.41
N ASP A 26 -0.22 12.17 -12.48
CA ASP A 26 -0.73 12.87 -11.28
C ASP A 26 -1.59 12.01 -10.36
N LEU A 27 -2.22 10.94 -10.87
CA LEU A 27 -2.98 10.02 -10.01
C LEU A 27 -2.07 9.17 -9.13
N ASP A 28 -0.80 9.02 -9.53
CA ASP A 28 0.19 8.26 -8.77
C ASP A 28 0.45 8.91 -7.39
N GLN A 29 0.55 10.24 -7.36
CA GLN A 29 0.70 11.00 -6.11
C GLN A 29 -0.51 10.79 -5.17
N LYS A 30 -1.73 10.85 -5.72
CA LYS A 30 -2.97 10.62 -4.96
C LYS A 30 -3.02 9.19 -4.40
N LEU A 31 -2.61 8.21 -5.20
CA LEU A 31 -2.54 6.81 -4.78
C LEU A 31 -1.52 6.64 -3.63
N ILE A 32 -0.32 7.19 -3.75
CA ILE A 32 0.72 7.09 -2.70
C ILE A 32 0.22 7.71 -1.38
N LEU A 33 -0.41 8.89 -1.45
CA LEU A 33 -0.96 9.56 -0.27
C LEU A 33 -2.06 8.73 0.39
N LEU A 34 -2.97 8.17 -0.41
CA LEU A 34 -4.03 7.28 0.09
C LEU A 34 -3.43 6.07 0.81
N LEU A 35 -2.48 5.37 0.19
CA LEU A 35 -1.87 4.17 0.75
C LEU A 35 -1.09 4.47 2.04
N LYS A 36 -0.36 5.60 2.10
CA LYS A 36 0.31 6.06 3.32
C LYS A 36 -0.70 6.39 4.42
N SER A 37 -1.82 7.04 4.08
CA SER A 37 -2.86 7.36 5.07
C SER A 37 -3.51 6.11 5.67
N ILE A 38 -3.76 5.08 4.87
CA ILE A 38 -4.27 3.77 5.32
C ILE A 38 -3.26 3.13 6.27
N ARG A 39 -1.98 3.14 5.90
CA ARG A 39 -0.91 2.56 6.72
C ARG A 39 -0.73 3.28 8.05
N ASN A 40 -0.78 4.62 8.04
CA ASN A 40 -0.65 5.44 9.25
C ASN A 40 -1.79 5.19 10.25
N ARG A 41 -2.97 4.81 9.76
CA ARG A 41 -4.12 4.40 10.61
C ARG A 41 -4.04 2.95 11.08
N GLY A 42 -2.92 2.25 10.84
CA GLY A 42 -2.74 0.84 11.18
C GLY A 42 -3.34 -0.15 10.18
N GLY A 43 -3.83 0.32 9.04
CA GLY A 43 -4.38 -0.53 7.98
C GLY A 43 -3.32 -1.39 7.29
N VAL A 44 -3.74 -2.54 6.77
CA VAL A 44 -2.90 -3.44 5.99
C VAL A 44 -2.98 -3.06 4.51
N VAL A 45 -1.84 -2.70 3.91
CA VAL A 45 -1.73 -2.48 2.48
C VAL A 45 -1.13 -3.71 1.83
N ASN A 46 -1.98 -4.56 1.26
CA ASN A 46 -1.57 -5.74 0.51
C ASN A 46 -1.66 -5.50 -1.00
N PHE A 47 -1.27 -6.52 -1.77
CA PHE A 47 -1.22 -6.45 -3.23
C PHE A 47 -2.56 -6.08 -3.85
N ASN A 48 -3.64 -6.68 -3.35
CA ASN A 48 -4.99 -6.45 -3.82
C ASN A 48 -5.49 -5.06 -3.46
N VAL A 49 -5.13 -4.53 -2.28
CA VAL A 49 -5.46 -3.17 -1.84
C VAL A 49 -4.83 -2.15 -2.77
N VAL A 50 -3.57 -2.32 -3.17
CA VAL A 50 -2.91 -1.41 -4.12
C VAL A 50 -3.62 -1.46 -5.48
N LYS A 51 -3.92 -2.66 -6.01
CA LYS A 51 -4.65 -2.82 -7.28
C LYS A 51 -6.02 -2.17 -7.25
N ALA A 52 -6.82 -2.49 -6.24
CA ALA A 52 -8.18 -1.98 -6.09
C ALA A 52 -8.20 -0.45 -5.96
N SER A 53 -7.28 0.11 -5.17
CA SER A 53 -7.16 1.55 -4.99
C SER A 53 -6.79 2.27 -6.29
N ALA A 54 -5.87 1.70 -7.08
CA ALA A 54 -5.49 2.25 -8.37
C ALA A 54 -6.67 2.24 -9.37
N LEU A 55 -7.37 1.11 -9.47
CA LEU A 55 -8.54 0.97 -10.34
C LEU A 55 -9.69 1.90 -9.92
N ALA A 56 -9.93 2.06 -8.61
CA ALA A 56 -10.93 2.98 -8.08
C ALA A 56 -10.57 4.45 -8.39
N LEU A 57 -9.29 4.81 -8.29
CA LEU A 57 -8.82 6.15 -8.65
C LEU A 57 -8.97 6.45 -10.16
N ILE A 58 -8.69 5.46 -11.01
CA ILE A 58 -8.93 5.60 -12.46
C ILE A 58 -10.42 5.77 -12.73
N LYS A 59 -11.28 4.91 -12.15
CA LYS A 59 -12.74 4.98 -12.34
C LYS A 59 -13.35 6.29 -11.88
N SER A 60 -12.82 6.88 -10.80
CA SER A 60 -13.28 8.18 -10.27
C SER A 60 -12.75 9.39 -11.04
N ASN A 61 -11.77 9.20 -11.95
CA ASN A 61 -11.17 10.28 -12.74
C ASN A 61 -11.23 9.93 -14.24
N PRO A 62 -12.41 9.92 -14.88
CA PRO A 62 -12.58 9.49 -16.27
C PRO A 62 -11.94 10.43 -17.31
N VAL A 63 -11.47 11.61 -16.88
CA VAL A 63 -10.86 12.64 -17.75
C VAL A 63 -9.55 12.17 -18.39
N LYS A 64 -8.88 11.19 -17.77
CA LYS A 64 -7.62 10.64 -18.27
C LYS A 64 -7.89 9.26 -18.89
N ASP A 65 -7.54 9.10 -20.16
CA ASP A 65 -7.82 7.88 -20.91
C ASP A 65 -6.85 6.75 -20.50
N PHE A 66 -7.11 6.14 -19.34
CA PHE A 66 -6.41 4.95 -18.83
C PHE A 66 -7.08 3.65 -19.31
N ARG A 67 -7.70 3.67 -20.50
CA ARG A 67 -8.39 2.50 -21.06
C ARG A 67 -7.43 1.32 -21.16
N GLY A 68 -7.76 0.22 -20.50
CA GLY A 68 -6.93 -1.00 -20.48
C GLY A 68 -5.79 -1.00 -19.47
N PHE A 69 -5.73 -0.04 -18.52
CA PHE A 69 -4.74 -0.12 -17.44
C PHE A 69 -4.99 -1.36 -16.58
N GLU A 70 -4.06 -2.30 -16.64
CA GLU A 70 -4.01 -3.45 -15.73
C GLU A 70 -2.76 -3.35 -14.85
N PRO A 71 -2.91 -3.20 -13.53
CA PRO A 71 -1.76 -3.14 -12.64
C PRO A 71 -1.01 -4.48 -12.61
N THR A 72 0.22 -4.49 -13.11
CA THR A 72 1.10 -5.66 -13.12
C THR A 72 1.78 -5.87 -11.76
N SER A 73 2.35 -7.06 -11.54
CA SER A 73 3.03 -7.36 -10.27
C SER A 73 4.30 -6.52 -10.04
N THR A 74 5.03 -6.21 -11.12
CA THR A 74 6.20 -5.33 -11.12
C THR A 74 5.80 -3.89 -10.81
N TRP A 75 4.69 -3.42 -11.36
CA TRP A 75 4.16 -2.09 -11.05
C TRP A 75 3.76 -1.94 -9.58
N VAL A 76 3.06 -2.93 -9.01
CA VAL A 76 2.73 -2.89 -7.56
C VAL A 76 3.99 -2.92 -6.68
N LYS A 77 5.03 -3.66 -7.08
CA LYS A 77 6.33 -3.64 -6.37
C LYS A 77 6.97 -2.25 -6.40
N SER A 78 6.89 -1.53 -7.53
CA SER A 78 7.43 -0.17 -7.61
C SER A 78 6.66 0.79 -6.69
N ILE A 79 5.34 0.61 -6.54
CA ILE A 79 4.54 1.36 -5.57
C ILE A 79 5.02 1.10 -4.14
N TYR A 80 5.28 -0.15 -3.77
CA TYR A 80 5.80 -0.47 -2.44
C TYR A 80 7.14 0.19 -2.14
N GLN A 81 8.07 0.14 -3.10
CA GLN A 81 9.36 0.80 -2.96
C GLN A 81 9.19 2.31 -2.77
N ARG A 82 8.35 2.96 -3.59
CA ARG A 82 8.08 4.40 -3.50
C ARG A 82 7.32 4.82 -2.25
N CYS A 83 6.55 3.89 -1.65
CA CYS A 83 5.89 4.11 -0.36
C CYS A 83 6.79 3.79 0.85
N ASN A 84 8.02 3.30 0.65
CA ASN A 84 8.85 2.70 1.70
C ASN A 84 8.14 1.59 2.49
N PHE A 85 7.28 0.83 1.80
CA PHE A 85 6.62 -0.32 2.39
C PHE A 85 7.53 -1.54 2.23
N SER A 86 8.18 -1.95 3.32
CA SER A 86 8.81 -3.27 3.36
C SER A 86 7.72 -4.34 3.22
N ARG A 87 7.97 -5.39 2.43
CA ARG A 87 7.18 -6.64 2.44
C ARG A 87 7.22 -7.25 3.85
N ARG A 88 6.46 -6.69 4.79
CA ARG A 88 6.04 -7.44 5.96
C ARG A 88 4.75 -8.10 5.50
N ALA A 89 4.80 -9.42 5.32
CA ALA A 89 3.59 -10.24 5.43
C ALA A 89 2.79 -9.67 6.58
N GLY A 90 1.49 -9.41 6.40
CA GLY A 90 0.66 -8.69 7.35
C GLY A 90 0.69 -9.29 8.75
N THR A 91 1.76 -9.02 9.48
CA THR A 91 1.83 -9.15 10.91
C THR A 91 1.22 -7.85 11.34
N THR A 92 -0.04 -7.95 11.76
CA THR A 92 -0.48 -7.14 12.87
C THR A 92 0.69 -7.09 13.84
N THR A 93 1.22 -5.89 14.10
CA THR A 93 2.26 -5.69 15.12
C THR A 93 1.77 -6.14 16.49
N ARG A 94 0.46 -6.39 16.63
CA ARG A 94 -0.13 -7.02 17.80
C ARG A 94 0.18 -8.52 17.74
N PRO A 95 0.79 -9.07 18.79
CA PRO A 95 0.95 -10.50 18.92
C PRO A 95 -0.43 -11.17 18.75
N PRO A 96 -0.49 -12.39 18.19
CA PRO A 96 -1.74 -13.15 18.15
C PRO A 96 -2.32 -13.16 19.55
N VAL A 97 -3.61 -12.78 19.67
CA VAL A 97 -4.31 -12.81 20.95
C VAL A 97 -4.20 -14.24 21.48
N PRO A 98 -3.65 -14.45 22.68
CA PRO A 98 -3.60 -15.78 23.27
C PRO A 98 -5.00 -16.40 23.27
N LEU A 99 -5.11 -17.67 22.90
CA LEU A 99 -6.39 -18.33 22.69
C LEU A 99 -7.33 -18.17 23.90
N GLY A 100 -6.79 -18.31 25.12
CA GLY A 100 -7.57 -18.12 26.35
C GLY A 100 -8.17 -16.72 26.50
N ILE A 101 -7.42 -15.66 26.16
CA ILE A 101 -7.93 -14.27 26.24
C ILE A 101 -9.00 -14.03 25.17
N TYR A 102 -8.84 -14.62 23.97
CA TYR A 102 -9.86 -14.53 22.94
C TYR A 102 -11.17 -15.24 23.35
N GLU A 103 -11.05 -16.44 23.91
CA GLU A 103 -12.20 -17.22 24.39
C GLU A 103 -12.92 -16.52 25.54
N GLU A 104 -12.17 -15.94 26.49
CA GLU A 104 -12.73 -15.14 27.58
C GLU A 104 -13.47 -13.91 27.05
N CYS A 105 -12.85 -13.10 26.19
CA CYS A 105 -13.50 -11.94 25.58
C CYS A 105 -14.76 -12.32 24.78
N LYS A 106 -14.73 -13.45 24.07
CA LYS A 106 -15.89 -13.97 23.34
C LYS A 106 -17.02 -14.37 24.29
N LEU A 107 -16.71 -15.06 25.39
CA LEU A 107 -17.70 -15.46 26.39
C LEU A 107 -18.31 -14.25 27.09
N THR A 108 -17.50 -13.26 27.49
CA THR A 108 -17.97 -12.02 28.10
C THR A 108 -18.92 -11.29 27.17
N PHE A 109 -18.53 -11.10 25.90
CA PHE A 109 -19.38 -10.45 24.90
C PHE A 109 -20.72 -11.16 24.68
N LEU A 110 -20.71 -12.50 24.60
CA LEU A 110 -21.95 -13.28 24.47
C LEU A 110 -22.83 -13.22 25.72
N THR A 111 -22.20 -13.13 26.90
CA THR A 111 -22.90 -13.00 28.17
C THR A 111 -23.55 -11.62 28.27
N ASP A 112 -22.83 -10.56 27.88
CA ASP A 112 -23.35 -9.20 27.85
C ASP A 112 -24.54 -9.07 26.89
N ILE A 113 -24.47 -9.70 25.71
CA ILE A 113 -25.61 -9.76 24.78
C ILE A 113 -26.81 -10.44 25.44
N LYS A 114 -26.63 -11.61 26.05
CA LYS A 114 -27.71 -12.37 26.69
C LYS A 114 -28.33 -11.59 27.85
N SER A 115 -27.49 -10.96 28.68
CA SER A 115 -27.91 -10.10 29.78
C SER A 115 -28.71 -8.90 29.26
N CYS A 116 -28.25 -8.26 28.18
CA CYS A 116 -28.93 -7.14 27.54
C CYS A 116 -30.29 -7.55 26.97
N ILE A 117 -30.38 -8.69 26.28
CA ILE A 117 -31.64 -9.26 25.78
C ILE A 117 -32.61 -9.53 26.93
N ALA A 118 -32.12 -10.13 28.03
CA ALA A 118 -32.94 -10.43 29.20
C ALA A 118 -33.45 -9.17 29.91
N VAL A 119 -32.61 -8.13 30.06
CA VAL A 119 -32.99 -6.85 30.67
C VAL A 119 -34.00 -6.09 29.82
N HIS A 120 -33.79 -6.06 28.51
CA HIS A 120 -34.62 -5.27 27.60
C HIS A 120 -35.80 -6.05 26.98
N SER A 121 -35.99 -7.32 27.37
CA SER A 121 -37.06 -8.21 26.85
C SER A 121 -37.17 -8.17 25.32
N ILE A 122 -36.01 -8.15 24.65
CA ILE A 122 -35.94 -8.12 23.17
C ILE A 122 -36.31 -9.54 22.69
N PRO A 123 -37.39 -9.73 21.91
CA PRO A 123 -37.85 -11.06 21.48
C PRO A 123 -36.89 -11.74 20.51
#